data_AF-A0A2T1HLS6-F1
#
_entry.id   AF-A0A2T1HLS6-F1
#
_cell.length_a   1.000
_cell.length_b   1.000
_cell.length_c   1.000
_cell.angle_alpha   90.00
_cell.angle_beta   90.00
_cell.angle_gamma   90.00
#
_symmetry.space_group_name_H-M   'P 1'
#
loop_
_entity.id
_entity.type
_entity.pdbx_description
1 polymer ?
#
loop_
_entity_poly.entity_id
_entity_poly.type
_entity_poly.pdbx_seq_one_letter_code
_entity_poly.pdbx_strand_id
1 'polypeptide(L)' 'MKSLPDRNATVELLKKMTVPSPTAGGTVTCQAGERGAVVYQSNDHIIASVSDLVTGSPKAFLDLRLARIGIDFTLARE' A
#
# COMPACT_ATOMS: atom_id res chain seq x y z
N MET A 1 23.39 1.67 4.19
CA MET A 1 22.34 2.18 3.28
C MET A 1 21.03 1.54 3.71
N LYS A 2 20.01 2.31 4.13
CA LYS A 2 18.69 1.74 4.42
C LYS A 2 18.04 1.43 3.07
N SER A 3 18.09 0.17 2.65
CA SER A 3 17.39 -0.29 1.45
C SER A 3 15.92 0.11 1.59
N LEU A 4 15.40 0.85 0.61
CA LEU A 4 13.97 1.06 0.49
C LEU A 4 13.30 -0.33 0.53
N PRO A 5 12.19 -0.50 1.26
CA PRO A 5 11.49 -1.77 1.31
C PRO A 5 11.19 -2.23 -0.12
N ASP A 6 11.59 -3.46 -0.44
CA ASP A 6 11.45 -4.04 -1.76
C ASP A 6 10.00 -3.90 -2.24
N ARG A 7 9.80 -3.38 -3.46
CA ARG A 7 8.46 -3.13 -4.00
C ARG A 7 7.59 -4.38 -3.95
N ASN A 8 8.13 -5.56 -4.29
CA ASN A 8 7.36 -6.80 -4.25
C ASN A 8 7.05 -7.20 -2.81
N ALA A 9 7.98 -7.02 -1.87
CA ALA A 9 7.72 -7.27 -0.45
C ALA A 9 6.59 -6.38 0.10
N THR A 10 6.52 -5.11 -0.31
CA THR A 10 5.43 -4.21 0.09
C THR A 10 4.08 -4.65 -0.49
N VAL A 11 4.03 -5.04 -1.76
CA VAL A 11 2.79 -5.52 -2.39
C VAL A 11 2.29 -6.81 -1.73
N GLU A 12 3.17 -7.77 -1.49
CA GLU A 12 2.82 -9.02 -0.80
C GLU A 12 2.35 -8.77 0.63
N LEU A 13 2.92 -7.77 1.32
CA LEU A 13 2.48 -7.37 2.65
C LEU A 13 1.05 -6.78 2.62
N LEU A 14 0.75 -5.90 1.66
CA LEU A 14 -0.59 -5.32 1.50
C LEU A 14 -1.64 -6.39 1.17
N LYS A 15 -1.32 -7.37 0.32
CA LYS A 15 -2.20 -8.51 0.04
C LYS A 15 -2.47 -9.36 1.28
N LYS A 16 -1.44 -9.65 2.09
CA LYS A 16 -1.59 -10.38 3.36
C LYS A 16 -2.45 -9.64 4.38
N MET A 17 -2.43 -8.31 4.33
CA MET A 17 -3.29 -7.45 5.14
C MET A 17 -4.70 -7.29 4.55
N THR A 18 -5.02 -7.95 3.43
CA THR A 18 -6.32 -7.85 2.74
C THR A 18 -6.77 -6.42 2.51
N VAL A 19 -5.82 -5.52 2.19
CA VAL A 19 -6.15 -4.11 2.00
C VAL A 19 -6.98 -3.95 0.73
N PRO A 20 -8.20 -3.40 0.80
CA PRO A 20 -9.03 -3.24 -0.39
C PRO A 20 -8.41 -2.22 -1.34
N SER A 21 -8.74 -2.35 -2.63
CA SER A 21 -8.36 -1.35 -3.61
C SER A 21 -9.01 -0.01 -3.26
N PRO A 22 -8.25 1.09 -3.12
CA PRO A 22 -8.84 2.41 -3.03
C PRO A 22 -9.62 2.76 -4.31
N THR A 23 -10.48 3.77 -4.22
CA THR A 23 -11.08 4.42 -5.39
C THR A 23 -10.26 5.64 -5.79
N ALA A 24 -10.38 6.11 -7.03
CA ALA A 24 -9.74 7.36 -7.45
C ALA A 24 -10.18 8.54 -6.54
N GLY A 25 -9.20 9.24 -5.97
CA GLY A 25 -9.38 10.30 -4.97
C GLY A 25 -9.64 9.79 -3.54
N GLY A 26 -9.73 8.48 -3.34
CA GLY A 26 -10.08 7.85 -2.06
C GLY A 26 -8.86 7.40 -1.26
N THR A 27 -9.07 7.34 0.06
CA THR A 27 -8.12 6.76 1.02
C THR A 27 -8.78 5.58 1.72
N VAL A 28 -8.06 4.47 1.77
CA VAL A 28 -8.40 3.26 2.50
C VAL A 28 -7.44 3.12 3.67
N THR A 29 -7.97 2.81 4.84
CA THR A 29 -7.18 2.42 6.01
C THR A 29 -7.56 1.00 6.40
N CYS A 30 -6.55 0.18 6.73
CA CYS A 30 -6.74 -1.20 7.13
C CYS A 30 -5.82 -1.52 8.30
N GLN A 31 -6.29 -2.35 9.23
CA GLN A 31 -5.50 -2.82 10.36
C GLN A 31 -5.48 -4.34 10.37
N ALA A 32 -4.28 -4.92 10.48
CA ALA A 32 -4.07 -6.35 10.63
C ALA A 32 -3.14 -6.60 11.81
N GLY A 33 -3.71 -6.96 12.97
CA GLY A 33 -2.98 -7.11 14.23
C GLY A 33 -2.29 -5.81 14.64
N GLU A 34 -0.97 -5.87 14.82
CA GLU A 34 -0.10 -4.74 15.21
C GLU A 34 0.32 -3.86 14.03
N ARG A 35 -0.17 -4.12 12.81
CA ARG A 35 0.16 -3.37 11.60
C ARG A 35 -1.02 -2.55 11.11
N GLY A 36 -0.76 -1.30 10.74
CA GLY A 36 -1.70 -0.42 10.06
C GLY A 36 -1.22 -0.15 8.65
N ALA A 37 -2.12 -0.20 7.68
CA ALA A 37 -1.88 0.16 6.30
C ALA A 37 -2.77 1.35 5.91
N VAL A 38 -2.20 2.30 5.19
CA VAL A 38 -2.93 3.42 4.58
C VAL A 38 -2.62 3.39 3.09
N VAL A 39 -3.66 3.33 2.28
CA VAL A 39 -3.55 3.30 0.82
C VAL A 39 -4.41 4.40 0.25
N TYR A 40 -3.78 5.25 -0.55
CA TYR A 40 -4.40 6.38 -1.20
C TYR A 40 -4.23 6.24 -2.70
N GLN A 41 -5.29 6.52 -3.45
CA GLN A 41 -5.24 6.59 -4.91
C GLN A 41 -5.62 7.98 -5.38
N SER A 42 -4.71 8.63 -6.10
CA SER A 42 -4.99 9.76 -6.98
C SER A 42 -5.28 9.28 -8.41
N ASN A 43 -5.64 10.21 -9.30
CA ASN A 43 -5.79 9.93 -10.73
C ASN A 43 -4.51 9.35 -11.38
N ASP A 44 -3.33 9.72 -10.87
CA ASP A 44 -2.05 9.36 -11.48
C ASP A 44 -1.17 8.47 -10.60
N HIS A 45 -1.52 8.28 -9.33
CA HIS A 45 -0.65 7.65 -8.34
C HIS A 45 -1.44 6.75 -7.38
N ILE A 46 -0.90 5.60 -7.03
CA ILE A 46 -1.30 4.80 -5.86
C ILE A 46 -0.15 4.84 -4.88
N ILE A 47 -0.43 5.35 -3.67
CA ILE A 47 0.52 5.41 -2.57
C ILE A 47 0.02 4.49 -1.46
N ALA A 48 0.86 3.57 -1.00
CA ALA A 48 0.57 2.72 0.13
C ALA A 48 1.71 2.80 1.15
N SER A 49 1.34 2.93 2.42
CA SER A 49 2.27 2.85 3.54
C SER A 49 1.78 1.81 4.53
N VAL A 50 2.71 1.06 5.11
CA VAL A 50 2.46 0.13 6.21
C VAL A 50 3.34 0.53 7.37
N SER A 51 2.75 0.66 8.54
CA SER A 51 3.41 1.02 9.78
C SER A 51 3.08 0.01 10.87
N ASP A 52 4.02 -0.14 11.78
CA ASP A 52 3.82 -0.88 13.03
C ASP A 52 3.16 0.04 14.04
N LEU A 53 1.97 -0.32 14.52
CA LEU A 53 1.16 0.51 15.40
C LEU A 53 1.70 0.56 16.83
N VAL A 54 2.50 -0.43 17.22
CA VAL A 54 3.09 -0.52 18.57
C VAL A 54 4.31 0.38 18.68
N THR A 55 5.17 0.36 17.66
CA THR A 55 6.43 1.12 17.64
C THR A 55 6.35 2.42 16.85
N GLY A 56 5.27 2.65 16.10
CA GLY A 56 5.13 3.77 15.16
C GLY A 56 6.08 3.71 13.96
N SER A 57 6.83 2.62 13.79
CA SER A 57 7.89 2.53 12.78
C SER A 57 7.33 2.17 11.39
N PRO A 58 7.76 2.85 10.31
CA PRO A 58 7.37 2.47 8.96
C PRO A 58 7.98 1.11 8.59
N LYS A 59 7.15 0.20 8.11
CA LYS A 59 7.54 -1.15 7.69
C LYS A 59 7.63 -1.27 6.17
N ALA A 60 6.74 -0.61 5.45
CA ALA A 60 6.71 -0.68 4.00
C ALA A 60 6.17 0.62 3.39
N PHE A 61 6.62 0.94 2.18
CA PHE A 61 6.15 2.08 1.40
C PHE A 61 6.15 1.70 -0.08
N LEU A 62 5.12 2.14 -0.78
CA LEU A 62 4.89 1.90 -2.20
C LEU A 62 4.34 3.19 -2.81
N ASP A 63 4.98 3.67 -3.86
CA ASP A 63 4.46 4.73 -4.74
C ASP A 63 4.45 4.17 -6.17
N LEU A 64 3.26 4.08 -6.76
CA LEU A 64 3.02 3.54 -8.10
C LEU A 64 2.39 4.63 -8.97
N ARG A 65 3.10 5.07 -10.01
CA ARG A 65 2.56 6.01 -10.99
C ARG A 65 1.76 5.26 -12.06
N LEU A 66 0.45 5.50 -12.12
CA LEU A 66 -0.49 4.90 -13.07
C LEU A 66 -0.17 5.28 -14.53
N ALA A 67 0.28 6.51 -14.79
CA ALA A 67 0.59 7.01 -16.14
C ALA A 67 1.73 6.28 -16.87
N ARG A 68 2.54 5.46 -16.17
CA ARG A 68 3.65 4.69 -16.79
C ARG A 68 3.38 3.18 -16.86
N ILE A 69 2.18 2.80 -16.48
CA ILE A 69 1.87 1.46 -16.04
C ILE A 69 0.55 1.08 -16.68
N GLY A 70 0.61 0.41 -17.83
CA GLY A 70 -0.49 -0.44 -18.30
C GLY A 70 -0.66 -1.69 -17.42
N ILE A 71 -0.45 -1.55 -16.10
CA ILE A 71 -0.58 -2.62 -15.11
C ILE A 71 -1.83 -2.29 -14.32
N ASP A 72 -2.84 -3.11 -14.55
CA ASP A 72 -4.02 -3.23 -13.70
C ASP A 72 -3.53 -3.66 -12.31
N PHE A 73 -3.32 -2.70 -11.41
CA PHE A 73 -2.94 -3.01 -10.03
C PHE A 73 -4.21 -3.30 -9.24
N THR A 74 -4.77 -4.50 -9.44
CA THR A 74 -5.93 -4.97 -8.70
C THR A 74 -5.46 -5.49 -7.33
N LEU A 75 -5.60 -4.68 -6.27
CA LEU A 75 -5.63 -5.22 -4.90
C LEU A 75 -6.96 -5.95 -4.74
N ALA A 76 -6.97 -7.05 -3.98
CA ALA A 76 -8.11 -7.98 -3.87
C ALA A 76 -9.45 -7.23 -3.90
N ARG A 77 -10.22 -7.49 -4.95
CA ARG A 77 -11.58 -7.00 -5.11
C ARG A 77 -12.46 -8.08 -4.49
N GLU A 78 -13.09 -7.78 -3.36
CA GLU A 78 -14.14 -8.63 -2.81
C GLU A 78 -15.25 -8.85 -3.84
#